data_AF-A0A3D2QF83-F1
#
_entry.id   AF-A0A3D2QF83-F1
#
_cell.length_a   1.000
_cell.length_b   1.000
_cell.length_c   1.000
_cell.angle_alpha   90.00
_cell.angle_beta   90.00
_cell.angle_gamma   90.00
#
_symmetry.space_group_name_H-M   'P 1'
#
loop_
_entity.id
_entity.type
_entity.pdbx_description
1 polymer ?
#
loop_
_entity_poly.entity_id
_entity_poly.type
_entity_poly.pdbx_seq_one_letter_code
_entity_poly.pdbx_strand_id
1 'polypeptide(L)'
;MEAFLYLLFMVFVSFAVGTIVWVMVSKAFGRGTTNARIFNFVLIPICVLAMDFLIILSGRWGYLVGAVPLFLIAGYCLYYRFGHSGAYFDAPDPGDFKRAESKKSRRIREAREKRHQQHEYRKETEGQK
;
A
#
# COMPACT_ATOMS: atom_id res chain seq x y z
N MET A 1 -29.49 22.46 2.49
CA MET A 1 -28.43 21.92 3.39
C MET A 1 -28.43 20.40 3.42
N GLU A 2 -29.59 19.73 3.48
CA GLU A 2 -29.68 18.27 3.56
C GLU A 2 -29.03 17.51 2.38
N ALA A 3 -29.28 17.92 1.13
CA ALA A 3 -28.65 17.30 -0.03
C ALA A 3 -27.11 17.40 -0.03
N PHE A 4 -26.57 18.50 0.50
CA PHE A 4 -25.13 18.69 0.65
C PHE A 4 -24.54 17.71 1.70
N LEU A 5 -25.20 17.56 2.85
CA LEU A 5 -24.78 16.60 3.88
C LEU A 5 -24.88 15.15 3.40
N TYR A 6 -25.90 14.82 2.61
CA TYR A 6 -26.03 13.50 2.00
C TYR A 6 -24.91 13.21 1.00
N LEU A 7 -24.57 14.18 0.16
CA LEU A 7 -23.46 14.05 -0.79
C LEU A 7 -22.12 13.93 -0.04
N LEU A 8 -21.90 14.75 0.99
CA LEU A 8 -20.71 14.68 1.83
C LEU A 8 -20.60 13.32 2.52
N PHE A 9 -21.70 12.82 3.07
CA PHE A 9 -21.78 11.50 3.67
C PHE A 9 -21.39 10.42 2.66
N MET A 10 -21.98 10.43 1.46
CA MET A 10 -21.64 9.48 0.40
C MET A 10 -20.15 9.50 0.04
N VAL A 11 -19.54 10.68 -0.09
CA VAL A 11 -18.09 10.78 -0.35
C VAL A 11 -17.27 10.09 0.74
N PHE A 12 -17.61 10.28 2.02
CA PHE A 12 -16.96 9.58 3.13
C PHE A 12 -17.18 8.07 3.08
N VAL A 13 -18.39 7.61 2.77
CA VAL A 13 -18.71 6.18 2.62
C VAL A 13 -17.88 5.57 1.47
N SER A 14 -17.84 6.18 0.29
CA SER A 14 -17.09 5.67 -0.85
C SER A 14 -15.59 5.59 -0.53
N PHE A 15 -15.04 6.61 0.13
CA PHE A 15 -13.65 6.59 0.61
C PHE A 15 -13.41 5.44 1.60
N ALA A 16 -14.35 5.20 2.51
CA ALA A 16 -14.25 4.14 3.49
C ALA A 16 -14.27 2.75 2.85
N VAL A 17 -15.24 2.49 1.97
CA VAL A 17 -15.34 1.21 1.24
C VAL A 17 -14.07 0.97 0.43
N GLY A 18 -13.57 1.98 -0.30
CA GLY A 18 -12.33 1.88 -1.06
C GLY A 18 -11.12 1.54 -0.19
N THR A 19 -11.02 2.14 1.00
CA THR A 19 -9.95 1.85 1.97
C THR A 19 -10.03 0.42 2.49
N ILE A 20 -11.22 -0.06 2.85
CA ILE A 20 -11.43 -1.44 3.32
C ILE A 20 -11.01 -2.45 2.25
N VAL A 21 -11.49 -2.29 1.02
CA VAL A 21 -11.13 -3.16 -0.10
C VAL A 21 -9.63 -3.13 -0.35
N TRP A 22 -9.03 -1.94 -0.35
CA TRP A 22 -7.57 -1.80 -0.51
C TRP A 22 -6.79 -2.54 0.57
N VAL A 23 -7.19 -2.44 1.83
CA VAL A 23 -6.57 -3.18 2.94
C VAL A 23 -6.73 -4.69 2.74
N MET A 24 -7.93 -5.16 2.39
CA MET A 24 -8.19 -6.59 2.16
C MET A 24 -7.34 -7.15 1.01
N VAL A 25 -7.33 -6.48 -0.14
CA VAL A 25 -6.51 -6.86 -1.31
C VAL A 25 -5.02 -6.82 -0.96
N SER A 26 -4.58 -5.81 -0.21
CA SER A 26 -3.18 -5.69 0.23
C SER A 26 -2.77 -6.82 1.18
N LYS A 27 -3.67 -7.32 2.03
CA LYS A 27 -3.41 -8.46 2.91
C LYS A 27 -3.38 -9.78 2.14
N ALA A 28 -4.20 -9.93 1.09
CA ALA A 28 -4.28 -11.15 0.30
C ALA A 28 -3.13 -11.30 -0.71
N PHE A 29 -2.78 -10.23 -1.44
CA PHE A 29 -1.82 -10.28 -2.56
C PHE A 29 -0.47 -9.58 -2.28
N GLY A 30 -0.30 -9.01 -1.08
CA GLY A 30 0.88 -8.22 -0.71
C GLY A 30 0.84 -6.78 -1.21
N ARG A 31 1.41 -5.86 -0.42
CA ARG A 31 1.46 -4.43 -0.77
C ARG A 31 2.37 -4.19 -1.97
N GLY A 32 1.85 -3.43 -2.95
CA GLY A 32 2.63 -2.98 -4.11
C GLY A 32 2.85 -4.01 -5.22
N THR A 33 2.26 -5.21 -5.12
CA THR A 33 2.34 -6.21 -6.20
C THR A 33 1.48 -5.80 -7.40
N THR A 34 1.87 -6.24 -8.60
CA THR A 34 1.11 -5.99 -9.83
C THR A 34 -0.32 -6.52 -9.72
N ASN A 35 -0.50 -7.70 -9.11
CA ASN A 35 -1.81 -8.31 -8.90
C ASN A 35 -2.67 -7.45 -7.97
N ALA A 36 -2.14 -6.97 -6.84
CA ALA A 36 -2.87 -6.08 -5.94
C ALA A 36 -3.32 -4.79 -6.65
N ARG A 37 -2.51 -4.25 -7.56
CA ARG A 37 -2.89 -3.05 -8.35
C ARG A 37 -4.05 -3.34 -9.30
N ILE A 38 -4.00 -4.47 -10.02
CA ILE A 38 -5.07 -4.87 -10.95
C ILE A 38 -6.37 -5.14 -10.20
N PHE A 39 -6.30 -5.91 -9.11
CA PHE A 39 -7.47 -6.20 -8.29
C PHE A 39 -8.07 -4.93 -7.69
N ASN A 40 -7.26 -4.03 -7.13
CA ASN A 40 -7.76 -2.76 -6.60
C ASN A 40 -8.43 -1.90 -7.67
N PHE A 41 -7.88 -1.85 -8.89
CA PHE A 41 -8.45 -1.09 -9.99
C PHE A 41 -9.86 -1.56 -10.36
N VAL A 42 -10.14 -2.86 -10.24
CA VAL A 42 -11.44 -3.46 -10.60
C VAL A 42 -12.38 -3.56 -9.40
N LEU A 43 -11.93 -4.07 -8.26
CA LEU A 43 -12.78 -4.32 -7.09
C LEU A 43 -13.24 -3.04 -6.41
N ILE A 44 -12.38 -2.03 -6.28
CA ILE A 44 -12.75 -0.78 -5.59
C ILE A 44 -13.99 -0.14 -6.23
N PRO A 45 -14.03 0.14 -7.55
CA PRO A 45 -15.21 0.75 -8.15
C PRO A 45 -16.45 -0.14 -8.07
N ILE A 46 -16.30 -1.46 -8.23
CA ILE A 46 -17.43 -2.41 -8.11
C ILE A 46 -18.02 -2.37 -6.70
N CYS A 47 -17.19 -2.46 -5.66
CA CYS A 47 -17.64 -2.46 -4.28
C CYS A 47 -18.24 -1.11 -3.85
N VAL A 48 -17.66 0.00 -4.30
CA VAL A 48 -18.21 1.34 -4.04
C VAL A 48 -19.59 1.48 -4.67
N LEU A 49 -19.74 1.14 -5.96
CA LEU A 49 -21.04 1.19 -6.63
C LEU A 49 -22.07 0.28 -5.94
N ALA A 50 -21.70 -0.95 -5.59
CA ALA A 50 -22.59 -1.86 -4.89
C ALA A 50 -23.07 -1.28 -3.55
N MET A 51 -22.20 -0.61 -2.79
CA MET A 51 -22.56 0.05 -1.54
C MET A 51 -23.49 1.25 -1.79
N ASP A 52 -23.17 2.10 -2.77
CA ASP A 52 -23.97 3.27 -3.09
C ASP A 52 -25.39 2.86 -3.52
N PHE A 53 -25.50 1.83 -4.37
CA PHE A 53 -26.80 1.24 -4.72
C PHE A 53 -27.52 0.72 -3.48
N LEU A 54 -26.84 -0.03 -2.60
CA LEU A 54 -27.45 -0.56 -1.37
C LEU A 54 -28.01 0.56 -0.49
N ILE A 55 -27.30 1.67 -0.35
CA ILE A 55 -27.74 2.83 0.44
C ILE A 55 -28.98 3.48 -0.17
N ILE A 56 -29.00 3.65 -1.50
CA ILE A 56 -30.15 4.20 -2.23
C ILE A 56 -31.37 3.27 -2.06
N LEU A 57 -31.20 1.96 -2.24
CA LEU A 57 -32.27 0.97 -2.06
C LEU A 57 -32.80 0.92 -0.62
N SER A 58 -31.94 1.23 0.37
CA SER A 58 -32.32 1.21 1.79
C SER A 58 -33.24 2.37 2.19
N GLY A 59 -33.41 3.38 1.33
CA GLY A 59 -34.30 4.51 1.54
C GLY A 59 -34.08 5.18 2.90
N ARG A 60 -35.07 5.08 3.80
CA ARG A 60 -35.00 5.68 5.15
C ARG A 60 -33.86 5.14 6.02
N TRP A 61 -33.37 3.92 5.76
CA TRP A 61 -32.26 3.30 6.49
C TRP A 61 -30.89 3.56 5.84
N GLY A 62 -30.84 4.30 4.73
CA GLY A 62 -29.61 4.50 3.96
C GLY A 62 -28.44 5.04 4.80
N TYR A 63 -28.68 5.99 5.69
CA TYR A 63 -27.64 6.52 6.58
C TYR A 63 -27.09 5.46 7.56
N LEU A 64 -27.96 4.59 8.10
CA LEU A 64 -27.53 3.52 9.00
C LEU A 64 -26.65 2.51 8.25
N VAL A 65 -27.05 2.15 7.03
CA VAL A 65 -26.32 1.22 6.16
C VAL A 65 -24.98 1.82 5.73
N GLY A 66 -24.97 3.07 5.27
CA GLY A 66 -23.75 3.77 4.88
C GLY A 66 -22.79 4.04 6.05
N ALA A 67 -23.28 4.09 7.29
CA ALA A 67 -22.42 4.27 8.45
C ALA A 67 -21.58 3.02 8.77
N VAL A 68 -21.99 1.83 8.33
CA VAL A 68 -21.27 0.57 8.58
C VAL A 68 -19.79 0.62 8.18
N PRO A 69 -19.42 0.94 6.92
CA PRO A 69 -18.00 1.03 6.54
C PRO A 69 -17.22 2.10 7.31
N LEU A 70 -17.87 3.20 7.71
CA LEU A 70 -17.25 4.24 8.53
C LEU A 70 -16.91 3.72 9.93
N PHE A 71 -17.85 3.03 10.57
CA PHE A 71 -17.62 2.41 11.87
C PHE A 71 -16.58 1.29 11.82
N LEU A 72 -16.52 0.53 10.73
CA LEU A 72 -15.49 -0.49 10.54
C LEU A 72 -14.08 0.13 10.51
N ILE A 73 -13.89 1.23 9.78
CA ILE A 73 -12.60 1.95 9.77
C ILE A 73 -12.30 2.57 11.12
N ALA A 74 -13.26 3.27 11.73
CA ALA A 74 -13.06 3.88 13.02
C ALA A 74 -12.70 2.84 14.09
N GLY A 75 -13.43 1.73 14.14
CA GLY A 75 -13.16 0.59 15.02
C GLY A 75 -11.80 -0.05 14.74
N TYR A 76 -11.43 -0.22 13.46
CA TYR A 76 -10.10 -0.71 13.08
C TYR A 76 -8.99 0.24 13.58
N CYS A 77 -9.12 1.55 13.35
CA CYS A 77 -8.16 2.54 13.83
C CYS A 77 -8.05 2.57 15.35
N LEU A 78 -9.19 2.52 16.07
CA LEU A 78 -9.22 2.49 17.53
C LEU A 78 -8.60 1.21 18.08
N TYR A 79 -8.87 0.06 17.47
CA TYR A 79 -8.28 -1.23 17.83
C TYR A 79 -6.75 -1.17 17.78
N TYR A 80 -6.17 -0.61 16.73
CA TYR A 80 -4.71 -0.45 16.65
C TYR A 80 -4.18 0.65 17.57
N ARG A 81 -4.94 1.72 17.78
CA ARG A 81 -4.53 2.85 18.63
C ARG A 81 -4.48 2.49 20.12
N PHE A 82 -5.40 1.65 20.59
CA PHE A 82 -5.56 1.31 22.01
C PHE A 82 -5.21 -0.14 22.34
N GLY A 83 -5.43 -1.09 21.43
CA GLY A 83 -5.18 -2.52 21.66
C GLY A 83 -3.73 -2.98 21.43
N HIS A 84 -2.90 -2.18 20.75
CA HIS A 84 -1.50 -2.52 20.42
C HIS A 84 -0.49 -1.49 20.94
N SER A 85 -0.84 -0.72 21.98
CA SER A 85 0.08 0.21 22.68
C SER A 85 0.89 1.13 21.76
N GLY A 86 0.33 1.59 20.63
CA GLY A 86 1.03 2.49 19.72
C GLY A 86 2.26 1.89 19.03
N ALA A 87 2.42 0.56 19.02
CA ALA A 87 3.38 -0.13 18.17
C ALA A 87 2.91 -0.02 16.70
N TYR A 88 3.04 1.18 16.15
CA TYR A 88 2.92 1.44 14.73
C TYR A 88 3.98 0.61 14.06
N PHE A 89 3.54 -0.51 13.51
CA PHE A 89 4.28 -1.26 12.52
C PHE A 89 5.67 -1.75 12.99
N ASP A 90 5.83 -3.06 12.98
CA ASP A 90 7.09 -3.69 12.59
C ASP A 90 7.38 -3.40 11.08
N ALA A 91 7.17 -2.15 10.67
CA ALA A 91 7.54 -1.66 9.36
C ALA A 91 9.03 -1.37 9.49
N PRO A 92 9.83 -1.84 8.53
CA PRO A 92 11.22 -1.42 8.44
C PRO A 92 11.26 0.11 8.52
N ASP A 93 12.12 0.64 9.37
CA ASP A 93 12.39 2.07 9.50
C ASP A 93 12.50 2.67 8.08
N PRO A 94 12.00 3.88 7.78
CA PRO A 94 12.25 4.53 6.49
C PRO A 94 13.75 4.57 6.07
N GLY A 95 14.70 4.27 6.97
CA GLY A 95 16.10 3.97 6.65
C GLY A 95 16.42 2.53 6.16
N ASP A 96 15.56 1.55 6.42
CA ASP A 96 15.71 0.13 6.08
C ASP A 96 15.16 -0.25 4.70
N PHE A 97 14.74 0.72 3.89
CA PHE A 97 14.67 0.53 2.45
C PHE A 97 16.11 0.33 1.93
N LYS A 98 16.67 -0.87 2.12
CA LYS A 98 17.81 -1.34 1.32
C LYS A 98 17.35 -1.21 -0.12
N ARG A 99 17.80 -0.13 -0.77
CA ARG A 99 17.56 0.15 -2.18
C ARG A 99 17.89 -1.13 -2.91
N ALA A 100 16.87 -1.85 -3.38
CA ALA A 100 17.07 -3.12 -4.05
C ALA A 100 18.08 -2.88 -5.17
N GLU A 101 19.28 -3.43 -5.01
CA GLU A 101 20.39 -3.07 -5.88
C GLU A 101 20.02 -3.52 -7.29
N SER A 102 19.74 -2.54 -8.16
CA SER A 102 19.32 -2.81 -9.53
C SER A 102 20.35 -3.72 -10.19
N LYS A 103 19.90 -4.68 -11.01
CA LYS A 103 20.78 -5.55 -11.81
C LYS A 103 21.84 -4.74 -12.59
N LYS A 104 21.50 -3.49 -12.96
CA LYS A 104 22.43 -2.55 -13.60
C LYS A 104 23.51 -2.05 -12.64
N SER A 105 23.15 -1.71 -11.40
CA SER A 105 24.10 -1.28 -10.35
C SER A 105 25.09 -2.39 -10.02
N ARG A 106 24.60 -3.63 -9.85
CA ARG A 106 25.44 -4.79 -9.55
C ARG A 106 26.48 -5.05 -10.65
N ARG A 107 26.08 -5.02 -11.92
CA ARG A 107 27.01 -5.19 -13.06
C ARG A 107 28.09 -4.11 -13.13
N ILE A 108 27.73 -2.85 -12.83
CA ILE A 108 28.70 -1.75 -12.85
C ILE A 108 29.73 -1.93 -11.73
N ARG A 109 29.30 -2.40 -10.55
CA ARG A 109 30.20 -2.64 -9.42
C ARG A 109 31.15 -3.81 -9.69
N GLU A 110 30.63 -4.94 -10.17
CA GLU A 110 31.43 -6.10 -10.57
C GLU A 110 32.44 -5.75 -11.67
N ALA A 111 32.05 -4.92 -12.65
CA ALA A 111 32.95 -4.46 -13.71
C ALA A 111 34.06 -3.54 -13.18
N ARG A 112 33.79 -2.72 -12.15
CA ARG A 112 34.81 -1.87 -11.50
C ARG A 112 35.76 -2.70 -10.65
N GLU A 113 35.27 -3.66 -9.90
CA GLU A 113 36.08 -4.58 -9.08
C GLU A 113 37.03 -5.41 -9.95
N LYS A 114 36.55 -5.95 -11.08
CA LYS A 114 37.40 -6.67 -12.04
C LYS A 114 38.52 -5.81 -12.64
N ARG A 115 38.22 -4.54 -12.96
CA ARG A 115 39.25 -3.59 -13.43
C ARG A 115 40.29 -3.32 -12.36
N HIS A 116 39.87 -3.15 -11.11
CA HIS A 116 40.79 -2.94 -9.99
C HIS A 116 41.70 -4.16 -9.76
N GLN A 117 41.14 -5.36 -9.75
CA GLN A 117 41.92 -6.61 -9.65
C GLN A 117 42.91 -6.77 -10.80
N GLN A 118 42.50 -6.42 -12.03
CA GLN A 118 43.37 -6.47 -13.19
C GLN A 118 44.51 -5.45 -13.13
N HIS A 119 44.26 -4.26 -12.56
CA HIS A 119 45.30 -3.27 -12.32
C HIS A 119 46.29 -3.70 -11.23
N GLU A 120 45.82 -4.32 -10.14
CA GLU A 120 46.69 -4.82 -9.08
C GLU A 120 47.54 -6.01 -9.57
N TYR A 121 46.93 -6.98 -10.26
CA TYR A 121 47.66 -8.10 -10.87
C TYR A 121 48.70 -7.62 -11.90
N ARG A 122 48.39 -6.58 -12.66
CA ARG A 122 49.34 -5.97 -13.61
C ARG A 122 50.51 -5.28 -12.91
N LYS A 123 50.28 -4.59 -11.79
CA LYS A 123 51.36 -4.01 -10.98
C LYS A 123 52.24 -5.09 -10.35
N GLU A 124 51.65 -6.19 -9.87
CA GLU A 124 52.39 -7.32 -9.30
C GLU A 124 53.26 -8.01 -10.35
N THR A 125 52.77 -8.17 -11.57
CA THR A 125 53.52 -8.80 -12.68
C THR A 125 54.55 -7.88 -13.34
N GLU A 126 54.35 -6.56 -13.32
CA GLU A 126 55.32 -5.58 -13.81
C GLU A 126 56.38 -5.22 -12.75
N GLY A 127 56.09 -5.36 -11.45
CA GLY A 127 57.04 -5.13 -10.34
C GLY A 127 57.95 -6.30 -9.98
N GLN A 128 57.76 -7.47 -10.61
CA GLN A 128 58.61 -8.67 -10.45
C GLN A 128 59.67 -8.84 -11.56
N LYS A 129 59.78 -7.88 -12.49
CA LYS A 129 60.84 -7.82 -13.52
C LYS A 129 61.87 -6.75 -13.16
#